data_AF-A0A973ZLW5-F1
#
_entry.id   AF-A0A973ZLW5-F1
#
_cell.length_a   1.000
_cell.length_b   1.000
_cell.length_c   1.000
_cell.angle_alpha   90.00
_cell.angle_beta   90.00
_cell.angle_gamma   90.00
#
_symmetry.space_group_name_H-M   'P 1'
#
loop_
_entity.id
_entity.type
_entity.pdbx_description
1 polymer ?
#
loop_
_entity_poly.entity_id
_entity_poly.type
_entity_poly.pdbx_seq_one_letter_code
_entity_poly.pdbx_strand_id
1 'polypeptide(L)'
;QGRWLLAAARDRLGASAVIAVESDRLARVTGWDGPDARRLAGLLRPQTSAPVRLSAATAVLDLVLERAEAAAPIRLGLVTDAGAAFIASATPPGVAGTHRVTFSVPQCTAGCRLAYLGFASSPDGVRITGVGQLGPDATLIDAAMLAAPGRWRPGFTTSPGELTVLPSEAGLSAHYEPSDPRSRSTDLRVLVADAPVPLPVIAAGPARIAQTDEVRALPALTAGFRPVRVTASAVSLPGAGDDGFLVDHEYADRLSDASGGDALPEVWARADTPSQVLALLRDRLPVTGEETVGGRAAQMMRAGPGQAAQVRLAATGLGVLLAAAGLAVAALAEHRGRLGELRDLRRQGLSASAAAGVARRSYAGLVAGGVATGALLAVVASIALSRVGVPVFTDGWSATRIPVLPHPLAAFAAVLAATLVMAGVGLSASRRLAADLRREAS
;
A
#
# COMPACT_ATOMS: atom_id res chain seq x y z
N GLN A 1 -12.96 -8.38 18.61
CA GLN A 1 -12.81 -8.87 17.22
C GLN A 1 -11.68 -8.15 16.48
N GLY A 2 -11.49 -6.84 16.62
CA GLY A 2 -10.39 -6.07 15.98
C GLY A 2 -8.94 -6.33 16.46
N ARG A 3 -8.68 -7.46 17.13
CA ARG A 3 -7.32 -7.89 17.50
C ARG A 3 -6.68 -8.75 16.40
N TRP A 4 -7.50 -9.53 15.70
CA TRP A 4 -7.06 -10.61 14.81
C TRP A 4 -7.37 -10.34 13.35
N LEU A 5 -8.47 -9.62 13.09
CA LEU A 5 -8.98 -9.36 11.77
C LEU A 5 -9.02 -7.85 11.50
N LEU A 6 -8.85 -7.48 10.23
CA LEU A 6 -9.24 -6.17 9.71
C LEU A 6 -10.00 -6.32 8.40
N ALA A 7 -10.89 -5.37 8.13
CA ALA A 7 -11.51 -5.22 6.81
C ALA A 7 -10.54 -4.50 5.86
N ALA A 8 -10.47 -5.02 4.64
CA ALA A 8 -9.74 -4.40 3.55
C ALA A 8 -10.55 -4.47 2.26
N ALA A 9 -10.21 -3.65 1.29
CA ALA A 9 -10.73 -3.76 -0.06
C ALA A 9 -9.64 -3.39 -1.05
N ARG A 10 -9.55 -4.15 -2.14
CA ARG A 10 -8.49 -4.03 -3.13
C ARG A 10 -9.07 -3.56 -4.45
N ASP A 11 -8.55 -2.45 -4.93
CA ASP A 11 -8.78 -1.97 -6.28
C ASP A 11 -7.51 -2.18 -7.13
N ARG A 12 -7.68 -2.51 -8.42
CA ARG A 12 -6.56 -2.76 -9.34
C ARG A 12 -6.36 -1.54 -10.24
N LEU A 13 -5.14 -1.02 -10.26
CA LEU A 13 -4.73 0.08 -11.12
C LEU A 13 -3.60 -0.38 -12.04
N GLY A 14 -3.96 -1.03 -13.15
CA GLY A 14 -2.98 -1.66 -14.03
C GLY A 14 -2.21 -2.78 -13.32
N ALA A 15 -0.89 -2.59 -13.17
CA ALA A 15 -0.03 -3.51 -12.41
C ALA A 15 0.01 -3.19 -10.90
N SER A 16 -0.36 -1.97 -10.50
CA SER A 16 -0.36 -1.50 -9.12
C SER A 16 -1.70 -1.79 -8.44
N ALA A 17 -1.75 -1.70 -7.11
CA ALA A 17 -2.98 -1.87 -6.34
C ALA A 17 -3.24 -0.68 -5.41
N VAL A 18 -4.51 -0.30 -5.26
CA VAL A 18 -4.97 0.60 -4.19
C VAL A 18 -5.66 -0.27 -3.15
N ILE A 19 -5.14 -0.28 -1.93
CA ILE A 19 -5.70 -1.06 -0.83
C ILE A 19 -6.30 -0.11 0.18
N ALA A 20 -7.62 -0.22 0.36
CA ALA A 20 -8.32 0.42 1.45
C ALA A 20 -8.29 -0.51 2.67
N VAL A 21 -7.85 -0.01 3.83
CA VAL A 21 -7.70 -0.82 5.06
C VAL A 21 -8.28 -0.12 6.28
N GLU A 22 -8.75 -0.87 7.28
CA GLU A 22 -8.97 -0.33 8.63
C GLU A 22 -7.62 0.08 9.25
N SER A 23 -7.23 1.34 9.05
CA SER A 23 -5.88 1.81 9.35
C SER A 23 -5.55 1.77 10.84
N ASP A 24 -6.54 1.92 11.73
CA ASP A 24 -6.40 1.78 13.19
C ASP A 24 -5.97 0.36 13.62
N ARG A 25 -6.28 -0.65 12.80
CA ARG A 25 -5.94 -2.06 13.04
C ARG A 25 -4.77 -2.55 12.19
N LEU A 26 -4.41 -1.82 11.14
CA LEU A 26 -3.40 -2.20 10.16
C LEU A 26 -2.14 -2.77 10.81
N ALA A 27 -1.42 -1.96 11.60
CA ALA A 27 -0.16 -2.37 12.22
C ALA A 27 -0.29 -3.58 13.15
N ARG A 28 -1.47 -3.80 13.75
CA ARG A 28 -1.72 -4.90 14.69
C ARG A 28 -1.95 -6.22 13.96
N VAL A 29 -2.61 -6.17 12.80
CA VAL A 29 -3.07 -7.36 12.06
C VAL A 29 -2.05 -7.82 11.03
N THR A 30 -1.38 -6.91 10.34
CA THR A 30 -0.47 -7.27 9.25
C THR A 30 0.93 -7.64 9.70
N GLY A 31 1.30 -7.33 10.95
CA GLY A 31 2.69 -7.44 11.39
C GLY A 31 3.61 -6.56 10.55
N TRP A 32 3.13 -5.40 10.13
CA TRP A 32 3.92 -4.47 9.32
C TRP A 32 5.07 -3.93 10.16
N ASP A 33 6.25 -4.54 10.01
CA ASP A 33 7.46 -4.29 10.80
C ASP A 33 8.26 -3.06 10.33
N GLY A 34 7.61 -2.14 9.61
CA GLY A 34 8.21 -0.85 9.28
C GLY A 34 8.44 -0.03 10.56
N PRO A 35 9.57 0.67 10.70
CA PRO A 35 9.90 1.44 11.92
C PRO A 35 8.83 2.47 12.33
N ASP A 36 7.89 2.79 11.42
CA ASP A 36 6.83 3.79 11.59
C ASP A 36 5.41 3.28 11.27
N ALA A 37 5.14 1.97 11.21
CA ALA A 37 3.85 1.45 10.73
C ALA A 37 2.60 2.07 11.40
N ARG A 38 2.64 2.25 12.73
CA ARG A 38 1.55 2.92 13.48
C ARG A 38 1.44 4.41 13.15
N ARG A 39 2.58 5.09 13.01
CA ARG A 39 2.64 6.51 12.64
C ARG A 39 2.08 6.71 11.23
N LEU A 40 2.51 5.90 10.27
CA LEU A 40 2.05 5.90 8.90
C LEU A 40 0.53 5.66 8.84
N ALA A 41 0.03 4.65 9.54
CA ALA A 41 -1.41 4.40 9.62
C ALA A 41 -2.19 5.61 10.19
N GLY A 42 -1.63 6.31 11.19
CA GLY A 42 -2.21 7.54 11.72
C GLY A 42 -2.30 8.68 10.69
N LEU A 43 -1.37 8.75 9.72
CA LEU A 43 -1.42 9.75 8.65
C LEU A 43 -2.57 9.52 7.65
N LEU A 44 -3.14 8.31 7.61
CA LEU A 44 -4.33 8.02 6.80
C LEU A 44 -5.62 8.57 7.44
N ARG A 45 -5.60 8.92 8.74
CA ARG A 45 -6.77 9.39 9.49
C ARG A 45 -6.57 10.78 10.12
N PRO A 46 -6.38 11.85 9.32
CA PRO A 46 -6.45 13.21 9.84
C PRO A 46 -7.82 13.48 10.46
N GLN A 47 -7.88 14.41 11.41
CA GLN A 47 -9.14 14.80 12.04
C GLN A 47 -10.09 15.43 11.00
N THR A 48 -11.35 14.99 10.98
CA THR A 48 -12.42 15.52 10.12
C THR A 48 -13.63 15.98 10.94
N SER A 49 -14.58 16.62 10.27
CA SER A 49 -15.88 16.93 10.87
C SER A 49 -16.56 15.66 11.35
N ALA A 50 -17.22 15.74 12.52
CA ALA A 50 -18.00 14.63 13.03
C ALA A 50 -19.15 14.27 12.07
N PRO A 51 -19.42 12.97 11.85
CA PRO A 51 -20.53 12.53 11.02
C PRO A 51 -21.87 12.94 11.64
N VAL A 52 -22.85 13.25 10.80
CA VAL A 52 -24.21 13.55 11.22
C VAL A 52 -24.96 12.22 11.38
N ARG A 53 -25.40 11.92 12.60
CA ARG A 53 -26.05 10.65 12.93
C ARG A 53 -27.55 10.82 13.17
N LEU A 54 -28.34 9.95 12.56
CA LEU A 54 -29.78 9.84 12.78
C LEU A 54 -30.07 8.53 13.52
N SER A 55 -30.99 8.55 14.47
CA SER A 55 -31.37 7.38 15.27
C SER A 55 -32.90 7.21 15.38
N ALA A 56 -33.64 7.73 14.40
CA ALA A 56 -35.09 7.75 14.41
C ALA A 56 -35.68 7.33 13.06
N ALA A 57 -36.98 7.01 13.05
CA ALA A 57 -37.70 6.59 11.84
C ALA A 57 -38.15 7.77 10.96
N THR A 58 -37.99 9.01 11.42
CA THR A 58 -38.38 10.21 10.67
C THR A 58 -37.30 11.27 10.76
N ALA A 59 -36.80 11.70 9.61
CA ALA A 59 -35.87 12.82 9.50
C ALA A 59 -36.63 14.09 9.09
N VAL A 60 -36.10 15.23 9.48
CA VAL A 60 -36.70 16.55 9.23
C VAL A 60 -35.65 17.45 8.61
N LEU A 61 -36.05 18.19 7.58
CA LEU A 61 -35.26 19.25 6.96
C LEU A 61 -36.04 20.55 7.06
N ASP A 62 -35.47 21.52 7.77
CA ASP A 62 -35.99 22.89 7.82
C ASP A 62 -35.30 23.69 6.70
N LEU A 63 -36.09 24.36 5.87
CA LEU A 63 -35.61 25.10 4.71
C LEU A 63 -36.43 26.37 4.44
N VAL A 64 -35.84 27.28 3.66
CA VAL A 64 -36.47 28.48 3.13
C VAL A 64 -36.40 28.41 1.61
N LEU A 65 -37.55 28.59 0.96
CA LEU A 65 -37.66 28.80 -0.48
C LEU A 65 -37.78 30.30 -0.74
N GLU A 66 -36.80 30.89 -1.43
CA GLU A 66 -36.76 32.33 -1.72
C GLU A 66 -37.74 32.72 -2.83
N ARG A 67 -38.05 31.79 -3.74
CA ARG A 67 -38.96 31.98 -4.87
C ARG A 67 -39.94 30.83 -4.93
N ALA A 68 -41.13 31.10 -5.47
CA ALA A 68 -42.07 30.05 -5.81
C ALA A 68 -41.56 29.36 -7.08
N GLU A 69 -41.33 28.05 -7.00
CA GLU A 69 -40.77 27.25 -8.09
C GLU A 69 -41.50 25.90 -8.16
N ALA A 70 -41.36 25.20 -9.28
CA ALA A 70 -41.92 23.86 -9.40
C ALA A 70 -41.34 22.96 -8.30
N ALA A 71 -42.22 22.30 -7.55
CA ALA A 71 -41.81 21.45 -6.44
C ALA A 71 -40.91 20.31 -6.93
N ALA A 72 -39.62 20.38 -6.60
CA ALA A 72 -38.64 19.35 -6.95
C ALA A 72 -38.28 18.51 -5.71
N PRO A 73 -38.12 17.19 -5.84
CA PRO A 73 -37.81 16.35 -4.71
C PRO A 73 -36.39 16.64 -4.19
N ILE A 74 -36.31 16.85 -2.88
CA ILE A 74 -35.07 16.84 -2.11
C ILE A 74 -34.83 15.41 -1.66
N ARG A 75 -33.57 15.00 -1.66
CA ARG A 75 -33.11 13.65 -1.33
C ARG A 75 -32.17 13.70 -0.13
N LEU A 76 -32.27 12.74 0.77
CA LEU A 76 -31.27 12.47 1.80
C LEU A 76 -30.56 11.17 1.43
N GLY A 77 -29.25 11.25 1.18
CA GLY A 77 -28.39 10.08 1.06
C GLY A 77 -27.99 9.59 2.45
N LEU A 78 -28.41 8.38 2.80
CA LEU A 78 -28.23 7.80 4.13
C LEU A 78 -27.45 6.50 4.04
N VAL A 79 -26.63 6.22 5.05
CA VAL A 79 -25.90 4.95 5.20
C VAL A 79 -26.19 4.40 6.59
N THR A 80 -26.73 3.19 6.69
CA THR A 80 -26.96 2.54 8.00
C THR A 80 -25.64 2.21 8.69
N ASP A 81 -25.67 1.97 10.00
CA ASP A 81 -24.49 1.48 10.74
C ASP A 81 -23.98 0.11 10.25
N ALA A 82 -24.82 -0.64 9.53
CA ALA A 82 -24.45 -1.87 8.83
C ALA A 82 -23.81 -1.63 7.45
N GLY A 83 -23.67 -0.36 7.02
CA GLY A 83 -23.08 0.02 5.73
C GLY A 83 -24.05 0.02 4.55
N ALA A 84 -25.35 -0.20 4.77
CA ALA A 84 -26.33 -0.18 3.68
C ALA A 84 -26.69 1.26 3.31
N ALA A 85 -26.38 1.65 2.07
CA ALA A 85 -26.74 2.96 1.53
C ALA A 85 -28.18 2.95 0.96
N PHE A 86 -28.93 4.04 1.18
CA PHE A 86 -30.25 4.26 0.59
C PHE A 86 -30.59 5.75 0.47
N ILE A 87 -31.63 6.06 -0.29
CA ILE A 87 -32.08 7.44 -0.53
C ILE A 87 -33.50 7.61 0.00
N ALA A 88 -33.70 8.58 0.89
CA ALA A 88 -35.03 9.06 1.26
C ALA A 88 -35.36 10.32 0.45
N SER A 89 -36.58 10.45 -0.05
CA SER A 89 -36.98 11.60 -0.87
C SER A 89 -38.25 12.23 -0.32
N ALA A 90 -38.34 13.56 -0.38
CA ALA A 90 -39.53 14.32 -0.05
C ALA A 90 -39.61 15.57 -0.93
N THR A 91 -40.84 16.02 -1.21
CA THR A 91 -41.09 17.15 -2.10
C THR A 91 -41.63 18.32 -1.28
N PRO A 92 -40.96 19.49 -1.27
CA PRO A 92 -41.45 20.66 -0.56
C PRO A 92 -42.69 21.25 -1.26
N PRO A 93 -43.45 22.16 -0.61
CA PRO A 93 -44.71 22.68 -1.15
C PRO A 93 -44.62 23.53 -2.43
N GLY A 94 -43.42 23.91 -2.90
CA GLY A 94 -43.21 24.72 -4.10
C GLY A 94 -43.57 26.21 -3.97
N VAL A 95 -44.05 26.66 -2.81
CA VAL A 95 -44.35 28.08 -2.52
C VAL A 95 -43.19 28.73 -1.75
N ALA A 96 -42.93 30.01 -2.01
CA ALA A 96 -41.93 30.77 -1.25
C ALA A 96 -42.28 30.80 0.25
N GLY A 97 -41.27 30.77 1.11
CA GLY A 97 -41.45 30.80 2.57
C GLY A 97 -40.60 29.78 3.33
N THR A 98 -40.82 29.70 4.64
CA THR A 98 -40.17 28.73 5.51
C THR A 98 -40.98 27.44 5.57
N HIS A 99 -40.31 26.31 5.39
CA HIS A 99 -40.94 25.00 5.33
C HIS A 99 -40.19 23.99 6.19
N ARG A 100 -40.96 23.06 6.74
CA ARG A 100 -40.46 21.86 7.39
C ARG A 100 -40.84 20.65 6.55
N VAL A 101 -39.85 19.94 6.04
CA VAL A 101 -40.02 18.78 5.18
C VAL A 101 -39.65 17.51 5.95
N THR A 102 -40.53 16.52 5.94
CA THR A 102 -40.35 15.25 6.66
C THR A 102 -40.01 14.10 5.71
N PHE A 103 -39.10 13.23 6.13
CA PHE A 103 -38.64 12.05 5.39
C PHE A 103 -38.89 10.79 6.20
N SER A 104 -39.47 9.75 5.58
CA SER A 104 -39.59 8.43 6.19
C SER A 104 -38.27 7.65 6.05
N VAL A 105 -37.67 7.30 7.19
CA VAL A 105 -36.35 6.64 7.29
C VAL A 105 -36.37 5.51 8.35
N PRO A 106 -37.32 4.57 8.30
CA PRO A 106 -37.46 3.54 9.34
C PRO A 106 -36.20 2.69 9.58
N GLN A 107 -35.34 2.56 8.56
CA GLN A 107 -34.05 1.87 8.62
C GLN A 107 -33.04 2.56 9.56
N CYS A 108 -33.26 3.82 9.92
CA CYS A 108 -32.35 4.60 10.75
C CYS A 108 -32.60 4.51 12.26
N THR A 109 -33.59 3.74 12.70
CA THR A 109 -33.85 3.49 14.13
C THR A 109 -32.67 2.86 14.86
N ALA A 110 -31.88 2.03 14.16
CA ALA A 110 -30.66 1.43 14.69
C ALA A 110 -29.41 2.31 14.53
N GLY A 111 -29.52 3.45 13.82
CA GLY A 111 -28.40 4.32 13.48
C GLY A 111 -28.16 4.44 11.98
N CYS A 112 -28.14 5.67 11.50
CA CYS A 112 -27.71 6.05 10.16
C CYS A 112 -26.73 7.22 10.22
N ARG A 113 -25.93 7.35 9.17
CA ARG A 113 -25.14 8.54 8.82
C ARG A 113 -25.80 9.28 7.66
N LEU A 114 -25.93 10.59 7.75
CA LEU A 114 -26.24 11.44 6.60
C LEU A 114 -24.98 11.61 5.75
N ALA A 115 -25.01 11.13 4.51
CA ALA A 115 -23.92 11.26 3.56
C ALA A 115 -24.04 12.53 2.71
N TYR A 116 -25.22 12.83 2.20
CA TYR A 116 -25.45 14.01 1.37
C TYR A 116 -26.91 14.49 1.38
N LEU A 117 -27.07 15.75 0.96
CA LEU A 117 -28.32 16.37 0.55
C LEU A 117 -28.35 16.39 -0.98
N GLY A 118 -29.38 15.82 -1.58
CA GLY A 118 -29.50 15.67 -3.03
C GLY A 118 -30.65 16.49 -3.59
N PHE A 119 -30.47 17.03 -4.80
CA PHE A 119 -31.46 17.82 -5.51
C PHE A 119 -31.65 17.25 -6.91
N ALA A 120 -32.91 17.06 -7.31
CA ALA A 120 -33.26 16.55 -8.64
C ALA A 120 -33.23 17.64 -9.73
N SER A 121 -33.12 18.90 -9.33
CA SER A 121 -33.01 20.10 -10.16
C SER A 121 -32.07 21.11 -9.49
N SER A 122 -31.79 22.25 -10.15
CA SER A 122 -30.96 23.30 -9.55
C SER A 122 -31.43 23.65 -8.12
N PRO A 123 -30.52 23.72 -7.14
CA PRO A 123 -30.84 24.12 -5.76
C PRO A 123 -30.93 25.64 -5.57
N ASP A 124 -30.85 26.43 -6.63
CA ASP A 124 -30.95 27.89 -6.55
C ASP A 124 -32.24 28.33 -5.83
N GLY A 125 -32.14 29.29 -4.93
CA GLY A 125 -33.28 29.77 -4.14
C GLY A 125 -33.74 28.82 -3.03
N VAL A 126 -33.06 27.68 -2.82
CA VAL A 126 -33.25 26.80 -1.66
C VAL A 126 -32.15 27.07 -0.64
N ARG A 127 -32.56 27.40 0.59
CA ARG A 127 -31.65 27.56 1.73
C ARG A 127 -32.07 26.64 2.86
N ILE A 128 -31.19 25.74 3.26
CA ILE A 128 -31.40 24.81 4.36
C ILE A 128 -31.03 25.51 5.66
N THR A 129 -31.91 25.46 6.66
CA THR A 129 -31.75 26.16 7.95
C THR A 129 -31.61 25.20 9.12
N GLY A 130 -31.96 23.92 8.95
CA GLY A 130 -31.74 22.89 9.96
C GLY A 130 -31.95 21.47 9.46
N VAL A 131 -31.32 20.51 10.13
CA VAL A 131 -31.56 19.07 9.97
C VAL A 131 -31.90 18.51 11.34
N GLY A 132 -32.99 17.76 11.43
CA GLY A 132 -33.46 17.16 12.68
C GLY A 132 -34.04 15.77 12.48
N GLN A 133 -34.60 15.23 13.55
CA GLN A 133 -35.34 13.98 13.55
C GLN A 133 -36.54 14.08 14.50
N LEU A 134 -37.51 13.18 14.32
CA LEU A 134 -38.69 13.05 15.20
C LEU A 134 -38.71 11.67 15.86
N GLY A 135 -39.07 11.63 17.14
CA GLY A 135 -39.21 10.39 17.91
C GLY A 135 -37.88 9.64 18.17
N PRO A 136 -36.96 10.15 19.00
CA PRO A 136 -37.08 11.36 19.82
C PRO A 136 -36.73 12.64 19.06
N ASP A 137 -37.44 13.72 19.37
CA ASP A 137 -37.26 15.01 18.71
C ASP A 137 -35.88 15.58 19.05
N ALA A 138 -35.06 15.82 18.02
CA ALA A 138 -33.72 16.36 18.18
C ALA A 138 -33.29 17.18 16.96
N THR A 139 -32.68 18.34 17.22
CA THR A 139 -31.93 19.09 16.21
C THR A 139 -30.55 18.47 16.07
N LEU A 140 -30.23 17.96 14.89
CA LEU A 140 -28.96 17.29 14.59
C LEU A 140 -27.94 18.25 14.00
N ILE A 141 -28.41 19.21 13.19
CA ILE A 141 -27.63 20.29 12.60
C ILE A 141 -28.49 21.57 12.66
N ASP A 142 -27.95 22.62 13.27
CA ASP A 142 -28.55 23.95 13.31
C ASP A 142 -27.90 24.87 12.26
N ALA A 143 -28.36 26.12 12.17
CA ALA A 143 -27.84 27.10 11.24
C ALA A 143 -26.32 27.36 11.42
N ALA A 144 -25.83 27.35 12.67
CA ALA A 144 -24.40 27.56 12.94
C ALA A 144 -23.54 26.40 12.42
N MET A 145 -24.00 25.16 12.59
CA MET A 145 -23.33 23.97 12.03
C MET A 145 -23.46 23.90 10.51
N LEU A 146 -24.55 24.40 9.93
CA LEU A 146 -24.71 24.56 8.48
C LEU A 146 -23.74 25.60 7.90
N ALA A 147 -23.49 26.67 8.64
CA ALA A 147 -22.56 27.75 8.30
C ALA A 147 -21.08 27.37 8.47
N ALA A 148 -20.79 26.28 9.20
CA ALA A 148 -19.43 25.92 9.58
C ALA A 148 -18.54 25.69 8.34
N PRO A 149 -17.42 26.43 8.19
CA PRO A 149 -16.52 26.26 7.06
C PRO A 149 -16.00 24.83 6.95
N GLY A 150 -16.03 24.28 5.73
CA GLY A 150 -15.55 22.92 5.47
C GLY A 150 -16.43 21.80 6.01
N ARG A 151 -17.65 22.07 6.51
CA ARG A 151 -18.62 21.04 6.90
C ARG A 151 -19.37 20.43 5.71
N TRP A 152 -19.47 21.18 4.63
CA TRP A 152 -20.20 20.80 3.41
C TRP A 152 -19.30 20.99 2.19
N ARG A 153 -19.53 20.16 1.17
CA ARG A 153 -18.82 20.28 -0.11
C ARG A 153 -19.69 19.84 -1.29
N PRO A 154 -19.35 20.28 -2.51
CA PRO A 154 -19.96 19.72 -3.72
C PRO A 154 -19.70 18.21 -3.84
N GLY A 155 -20.67 17.52 -4.43
CA GLY A 155 -20.59 16.12 -4.85
C GLY A 155 -19.56 15.84 -5.94
N PHE A 156 -19.36 14.56 -6.25
CA PHE A 156 -18.55 14.12 -7.40
C PHE A 156 -19.41 13.83 -8.66
N THR A 157 -20.69 14.20 -8.62
CA THR A 157 -21.69 13.94 -9.67
C THR A 157 -21.81 15.06 -10.72
N THR A 158 -21.03 16.13 -10.57
CA THR A 158 -20.97 17.28 -11.48
C THR A 158 -19.51 17.57 -11.84
N SER A 159 -19.29 18.30 -12.93
CA SER A 159 -17.93 18.74 -13.28
C SER A 159 -17.40 19.71 -12.22
N PRO A 160 -16.07 19.82 -12.04
CA PRO A 160 -15.48 20.77 -11.11
C PRO A 160 -15.96 22.20 -11.40
N GLY A 161 -16.45 22.88 -10.36
CA GLY A 161 -16.95 24.26 -10.44
C GLY A 161 -18.42 24.43 -10.81
N GLU A 162 -19.11 23.40 -11.30
CA GLU A 162 -20.52 23.52 -11.68
C GLU A 162 -21.46 23.67 -10.48
N LEU A 163 -21.15 23.02 -9.36
CA LEU A 163 -21.90 23.14 -8.12
C LEU A 163 -21.05 23.87 -7.07
N THR A 164 -21.52 25.01 -6.62
CA THR A 164 -20.88 25.83 -5.57
C THR A 164 -21.72 25.77 -4.30
N VAL A 165 -21.11 25.40 -3.17
CA VAL A 165 -21.78 25.37 -1.86
C VAL A 165 -21.53 26.69 -1.13
N LEU A 166 -22.59 27.30 -0.62
CA LEU A 166 -22.60 28.64 -0.05
C LEU A 166 -23.08 28.58 1.42
N PRO A 167 -22.19 28.27 2.37
CA PRO A 167 -22.53 28.36 3.79
C PRO A 167 -22.64 29.83 4.24
N SER A 168 -23.63 30.14 5.07
CA SER A 168 -23.86 31.47 5.63
C SER A 168 -24.45 31.36 7.04
N GLU A 169 -24.43 32.44 7.83
CA GLU A 169 -25.08 32.47 9.15
C GLU A 169 -26.59 32.14 9.10
N ALA A 170 -27.23 32.38 7.95
CA ALA A 170 -28.63 32.07 7.74
C ALA A 170 -28.88 30.61 7.33
N GLY A 171 -27.84 29.80 7.14
CA GLY A 171 -27.92 28.40 6.71
C GLY A 171 -27.08 28.07 5.48
N LEU A 172 -27.37 26.93 4.86
CA LEU A 172 -26.65 26.37 3.73
C LEU A 172 -27.46 26.54 2.43
N SER A 173 -26.90 27.21 1.43
CA SER A 173 -27.42 27.21 0.07
C SER A 173 -26.40 26.62 -0.90
N ALA A 174 -26.83 26.36 -2.14
CA ALA A 174 -25.95 25.95 -3.21
C ALA A 174 -26.38 26.62 -4.52
N HIS A 175 -25.41 26.85 -5.39
CA HIS A 175 -25.60 27.39 -6.73
C HIS A 175 -25.14 26.37 -7.76
N TYR A 176 -25.93 26.14 -8.81
CA TYR A 176 -25.59 25.22 -9.89
C TYR A 176 -25.58 25.91 -11.25
N GLU A 177 -24.42 25.91 -11.89
CA GLU A 177 -24.21 26.41 -13.24
C GLU A 177 -23.57 25.30 -14.10
N PRO A 178 -24.33 24.65 -15.01
CA PRO A 178 -23.77 23.62 -15.87
C PRO A 178 -22.79 24.19 -16.88
N SER A 179 -21.68 23.50 -17.11
CA SER A 179 -20.70 23.89 -18.14
C SER A 179 -21.27 23.80 -19.57
N ASP A 180 -22.18 22.84 -19.81
CA ASP A 180 -23.01 22.76 -21.02
C ASP A 180 -24.50 22.84 -20.64
N PRO A 181 -25.22 23.92 -21.02
CA PRO A 181 -26.65 24.07 -20.75
C PRO A 181 -27.53 22.92 -21.26
N ARG A 182 -27.04 22.13 -22.24
CA ARG A 182 -27.73 20.96 -22.80
C ARG A 182 -27.56 19.70 -21.95
N SER A 183 -26.56 19.66 -21.08
CA SER A 183 -26.21 18.50 -20.24
C SER A 183 -26.38 18.86 -18.77
N ARG A 184 -27.63 19.03 -18.34
CA ARG A 184 -27.94 19.32 -16.93
C ARG A 184 -27.92 18.04 -16.11
N SER A 185 -27.16 18.04 -15.02
CA SER A 185 -27.18 16.95 -14.05
C SER A 185 -28.51 16.95 -13.28
N THR A 186 -29.08 15.76 -13.08
CA THR A 186 -30.29 15.52 -12.27
C THR A 186 -29.96 14.89 -10.90
N ASP A 187 -28.67 14.86 -10.58
CA ASP A 187 -28.13 14.31 -9.35
C ASP A 187 -27.12 15.30 -8.76
N LEU A 188 -27.63 16.43 -8.26
CA LEU A 188 -26.82 17.44 -7.61
C LEU A 188 -26.72 17.10 -6.14
N ARG A 189 -25.50 16.86 -5.64
CA ARG A 189 -25.26 16.42 -4.26
C ARG A 189 -24.43 17.44 -3.49
N VAL A 190 -24.87 17.78 -2.30
CA VAL A 190 -24.08 18.51 -1.29
C VAL A 190 -23.72 17.52 -0.19
N LEU A 191 -22.45 17.09 -0.17
CA LEU A 191 -21.93 16.07 0.73
C LEU A 191 -21.63 16.66 2.11
N VAL A 192 -21.83 15.85 3.15
CA VAL A 192 -21.23 16.10 4.46
C VAL A 192 -19.73 15.83 4.36
N ALA A 193 -18.91 16.79 4.77
CA ALA A 193 -17.45 16.70 4.71
C ALA A 193 -16.88 15.98 5.96
N ASP A 194 -17.34 14.75 6.19
CA ASP A 194 -16.89 13.90 7.30
C ASP A 194 -15.71 12.98 6.93
N ALA A 195 -15.24 13.03 5.68
CA ALA A 195 -14.01 12.40 5.20
C ALA A 195 -13.11 13.44 4.52
N PRO A 196 -11.77 13.32 4.63
CA PRO A 196 -10.86 14.31 4.07
C PRO A 196 -10.86 14.26 2.53
N VAL A 197 -10.85 15.44 1.90
CA VAL A 197 -10.60 15.59 0.47
C VAL A 197 -9.53 16.67 0.30
N PRO A 198 -8.39 16.38 -0.36
CA PRO A 198 -8.01 15.10 -0.96
C PRO A 198 -7.85 13.96 0.06
N LEU A 199 -8.12 12.72 -0.37
CA LEU A 199 -7.97 11.52 0.46
C LEU A 199 -6.47 11.25 0.74
N PRO A 200 -6.05 11.12 2.01
CA PRO A 200 -4.69 10.75 2.35
C PRO A 200 -4.34 9.35 1.84
N VAL A 201 -3.20 9.22 1.18
CA VAL A 201 -2.65 7.92 0.76
C VAL A 201 -1.20 7.75 1.25
N ILE A 202 -0.80 6.51 1.49
CA ILE A 202 0.62 6.14 1.61
C ILE A 202 1.00 5.42 0.31
N ALA A 203 2.07 5.85 -0.34
CA ALA A 203 2.59 5.20 -1.54
C ALA A 203 3.67 4.16 -1.22
N ALA A 204 3.74 3.07 -1.98
CA ALA A 204 4.90 2.21 -1.99
C ALA A 204 6.04 2.88 -2.78
N GLY A 205 7.27 2.74 -2.28
CA GLY A 205 8.48 3.27 -2.90
C GLY A 205 9.17 4.40 -2.11
N PRO A 206 10.08 5.14 -2.77
CA PRO A 206 10.96 6.09 -2.09
C PRO A 206 10.23 7.33 -1.57
N ALA A 207 10.78 7.94 -0.51
CA ALA A 207 10.24 9.13 0.15
C ALA A 207 9.92 10.31 -0.80
N ARG A 208 10.64 10.43 -1.92
CA ARG A 208 10.40 11.48 -2.92
C ARG A 208 9.00 11.43 -3.55
N ILE A 209 8.34 10.28 -3.60
CA ILE A 209 6.98 10.17 -4.16
C ILE A 209 6.00 11.04 -3.36
N ALA A 210 6.21 11.16 -2.04
CA ALA A 210 5.40 12.03 -1.20
C ALA A 210 5.70 13.54 -1.38
N GLN A 211 6.69 13.91 -2.21
CA GLN A 211 7.15 15.28 -2.40
C GLN A 211 6.82 15.86 -3.78
N THR A 212 6.46 15.01 -4.76
CA THR A 212 6.34 15.42 -6.17
C THR A 212 4.92 15.81 -6.60
N ASP A 213 3.89 15.57 -5.78
CA ASP A 213 2.47 15.78 -6.11
C ASP A 213 2.08 15.18 -7.49
N GLU A 214 2.79 14.12 -7.92
CA GLU A 214 2.56 13.41 -9.18
C GLU A 214 1.26 12.60 -9.15
N VAL A 215 0.91 12.06 -7.98
CA VAL A 215 -0.32 11.29 -7.76
C VAL A 215 -1.39 12.19 -7.16
N ARG A 216 -2.34 12.60 -8.00
CA ARG A 216 -3.42 13.53 -7.62
C ARG A 216 -4.78 12.88 -7.55
N ALA A 217 -4.96 11.73 -8.16
CA ALA A 217 -6.22 10.98 -8.07
C ALA A 217 -5.99 9.47 -8.19
N LEU A 218 -6.84 8.68 -7.51
CA LEU A 218 -6.82 7.21 -7.53
C LEU A 218 -8.25 6.66 -7.53
N PRO A 219 -8.48 5.45 -8.08
CA PRO A 219 -9.70 4.71 -7.80
C PRO A 219 -9.66 4.26 -6.32
N ALA A 220 -10.61 4.74 -5.52
CA ALA A 220 -10.66 4.49 -4.09
C ALA A 220 -12.03 3.94 -3.70
N LEU A 221 -12.25 2.64 -3.97
CA LEU A 221 -13.53 1.94 -3.74
C LEU A 221 -14.70 2.49 -4.56
N THR A 222 -14.42 3.03 -5.74
CA THR A 222 -15.42 3.65 -6.61
C THR A 222 -15.05 3.40 -8.07
N ALA A 223 -16.06 3.40 -8.94
CA ALA A 223 -15.85 3.33 -10.39
C ALA A 223 -15.12 4.55 -11.00
N GLY A 224 -14.90 5.62 -10.21
CA GLY A 224 -14.23 6.84 -10.65
C GLY A 224 -12.95 7.16 -9.88
N PHE A 225 -12.22 8.19 -10.33
CA PHE A 225 -11.05 8.69 -9.63
C PHE A 225 -11.48 9.67 -8.52
N ARG A 226 -10.83 9.56 -7.36
CA ARG A 226 -10.97 10.51 -6.24
C ARG A 226 -9.71 11.33 -6.06
N PRO A 227 -9.82 12.63 -5.74
CA PRO A 227 -8.65 13.43 -5.40
C PRO A 227 -7.92 12.80 -4.21
N VAL A 228 -6.62 12.59 -4.35
CA VAL A 228 -5.77 12.06 -3.29
C VAL A 228 -4.58 12.97 -3.01
N ARG A 229 -3.98 12.79 -1.84
CA ARG A 229 -2.71 13.40 -1.45
C ARG A 229 -1.81 12.32 -0.85
N VAL A 230 -0.62 12.16 -1.42
CA VAL A 230 0.40 11.27 -0.84
C VAL A 230 0.95 11.92 0.43
N THR A 231 0.64 11.37 1.60
CA THR A 231 1.08 11.91 2.90
C THR A 231 2.39 11.30 3.37
N ALA A 232 2.70 10.10 2.90
CA ALA A 232 3.97 9.43 3.17
C ALA A 232 4.26 8.35 2.11
N SER A 233 5.47 7.79 2.17
CA SER A 233 5.80 6.57 1.46
C SER A 233 6.46 5.54 2.36
N ALA A 234 6.40 4.28 1.96
CA ALA A 234 7.11 3.18 2.59
C ALA A 234 7.74 2.27 1.54
N VAL A 235 8.83 1.58 1.88
CA VAL A 235 9.52 0.66 0.94
C VAL A 235 8.56 -0.39 0.39
N SER A 236 7.70 -0.93 1.25
CA SER A 236 6.60 -1.81 0.86
C SER A 236 5.39 -1.61 1.75
N LEU A 237 4.23 -1.90 1.18
CA LEU A 237 2.92 -1.80 1.80
C LEU A 237 2.30 -3.20 1.95
N PRO A 238 1.66 -3.49 3.10
CA PRO A 238 0.83 -4.67 3.23
C PRO A 238 -0.17 -4.81 2.08
N GLY A 239 -0.25 -5.99 1.48
CA GLY A 239 -1.18 -6.30 0.38
C GLY A 239 -0.82 -5.69 -0.98
N ALA A 240 -0.16 -4.53 -1.04
CA ALA A 240 0.24 -3.89 -2.31
C ALA A 240 1.68 -4.17 -2.74
N GLY A 241 2.57 -4.58 -1.81
CA GLY A 241 3.97 -4.84 -2.14
C GLY A 241 4.78 -3.55 -2.29
N ASP A 242 5.70 -3.50 -3.25
CA ASP A 242 6.57 -2.36 -3.55
C ASP A 242 5.99 -1.39 -4.58
N ASP A 243 4.80 -1.67 -5.09
CA ASP A 243 4.07 -0.82 -6.04
C ASP A 243 2.57 -0.75 -5.70
N GLY A 244 2.10 0.44 -5.31
CA GLY A 244 0.70 0.66 -4.96
C GLY A 244 0.50 1.68 -3.84
N PHE A 245 -0.72 1.71 -3.32
CA PHE A 245 -1.17 2.72 -2.37
C PHE A 245 -2.00 2.10 -1.23
N LEU A 246 -1.86 2.64 -0.02
CA LEU A 246 -2.80 2.41 1.07
C LEU A 246 -3.69 3.63 1.27
N VAL A 247 -4.98 3.40 1.52
CA VAL A 247 -5.95 4.39 1.97
C VAL A 247 -6.71 3.89 3.20
N ASP A 248 -7.28 4.81 3.98
CA ASP A 248 -8.20 4.40 5.04
C ASP A 248 -9.53 3.94 4.42
N HIS A 249 -9.98 2.75 4.81
CA HIS A 249 -11.19 2.12 4.29
C HIS A 249 -12.44 2.93 4.59
N GLU A 250 -12.57 3.46 5.81
CA GLU A 250 -13.75 4.23 6.20
C GLU A 250 -13.81 5.56 5.44
N TYR A 251 -12.68 6.23 5.22
CA TYR A 251 -12.66 7.45 4.42
C TYR A 251 -12.87 7.20 2.93
N ALA A 252 -12.33 6.13 2.36
CA ALA A 252 -12.61 5.75 0.98
C ALA A 252 -14.10 5.42 0.79
N ASP A 253 -14.70 4.63 1.69
CA ASP A 253 -16.12 4.28 1.69
C ASP A 253 -17.02 5.53 1.78
N ARG A 254 -16.70 6.47 2.68
CA ARG A 254 -17.44 7.74 2.82
C ARG A 254 -17.38 8.63 1.57
N LEU A 255 -16.39 8.45 0.71
CA LEU A 255 -16.23 9.16 -0.56
C LEU A 255 -16.77 8.37 -1.78
N SER A 256 -17.19 7.12 -1.57
CA SER A 256 -17.79 6.32 -2.64
C SER A 256 -19.21 6.82 -2.94
N ASP A 257 -19.61 6.82 -4.22
CA ASP A 257 -20.91 7.36 -4.65
C ASP A 257 -22.08 6.36 -4.52
N ALA A 258 -21.95 5.34 -3.66
CA ALA A 258 -22.86 4.19 -3.51
C ALA A 258 -23.01 3.29 -4.76
N SER A 259 -22.45 3.67 -5.91
CA SER A 259 -22.28 2.78 -7.06
C SER A 259 -21.13 1.82 -6.79
N GLY A 260 -21.45 0.52 -6.72
CA GLY A 260 -20.49 -0.55 -6.43
C GLY A 260 -19.28 -0.46 -7.35
N GLY A 261 -18.12 -0.13 -6.77
CA GLY A 261 -16.85 -0.22 -7.48
C GLY A 261 -16.44 -1.69 -7.67
N ASP A 262 -15.46 -1.92 -8.55
CA ASP A 262 -14.87 -3.25 -8.80
C ASP A 262 -13.89 -3.67 -7.70
N ALA A 263 -13.85 -2.94 -6.58
CA ALA A 263 -12.98 -3.26 -5.46
C ALA A 263 -13.37 -4.62 -4.87
N LEU A 264 -12.38 -5.49 -4.72
CA LEU A 264 -12.54 -6.82 -4.14
C LEU A 264 -12.52 -6.68 -2.61
N PRO A 265 -13.63 -6.95 -1.90
CA PRO A 265 -13.64 -6.94 -0.44
C PRO A 265 -12.81 -8.11 0.10
N GLU A 266 -11.96 -7.82 1.08
CA GLU A 266 -11.04 -8.75 1.70
C GLU A 266 -11.16 -8.67 3.24
N VAL A 267 -10.92 -9.79 3.91
CA VAL A 267 -10.73 -9.81 5.36
C VAL A 267 -9.33 -10.31 5.64
N TRP A 268 -8.49 -9.46 6.21
CA TRP A 268 -7.12 -9.83 6.52
C TRP A 268 -7.04 -10.36 7.94
N ALA A 269 -6.35 -11.49 8.09
CA ALA A 269 -6.17 -12.17 9.36
C ALA A 269 -4.69 -12.24 9.74
N ARG A 270 -4.39 -12.11 11.03
CA ARG A 270 -3.05 -12.42 11.56
C ARG A 270 -2.72 -13.90 11.38
N ALA A 271 -1.42 -14.20 11.29
CA ALA A 271 -0.92 -15.57 11.21
C ALA A 271 -1.33 -16.45 12.41
N ASP A 272 -1.48 -15.87 13.60
CA ASP A 272 -1.88 -16.53 14.84
C ASP A 272 -3.38 -16.37 15.17
N THR A 273 -4.21 -16.06 14.17
CA THR A 273 -5.67 -15.97 14.36
C THR A 273 -6.25 -17.34 14.74
N PRO A 274 -7.00 -17.44 15.86
CA PRO A 274 -7.62 -18.70 16.27
C PRO A 274 -8.55 -19.26 15.20
N SER A 275 -8.50 -20.58 14.97
CA SER A 275 -9.32 -21.26 13.95
C SER A 275 -10.83 -21.05 14.15
N GLN A 276 -11.29 -20.92 15.39
CA GLN A 276 -12.69 -20.62 15.73
C GLN A 276 -13.13 -19.26 15.20
N VAL A 277 -12.25 -18.26 15.17
CA VAL A 277 -12.54 -16.92 14.63
C VAL A 277 -12.70 -17.00 13.11
N LEU A 278 -11.85 -17.77 12.44
CA LEU A 278 -11.94 -17.99 11.00
C LEU A 278 -13.18 -18.82 10.62
N ALA A 279 -13.56 -19.80 11.45
CA ALA A 279 -14.79 -20.57 11.25
C ALA A 279 -16.03 -19.66 11.34
N LEU A 280 -16.12 -18.83 12.38
CA LEU A 280 -17.20 -17.85 12.53
C LEU A 280 -17.27 -16.87 11.35
N LEU A 281 -16.12 -16.47 10.78
CA LEU A 281 -16.10 -15.60 9.61
C LEU A 281 -16.70 -16.30 8.38
N ARG A 282 -16.31 -17.57 8.13
CA ARG A 282 -16.82 -18.38 7.02
C ARG A 282 -18.31 -18.69 7.15
N ASP A 283 -18.82 -18.80 8.38
CA ASP A 283 -20.26 -19.01 8.63
C ASP A 283 -21.10 -17.75 8.36
N ARG A 284 -20.48 -16.56 8.40
CA ARG A 284 -21.17 -15.26 8.29
C ARG A 284 -21.00 -14.59 6.94
N LEU A 285 -19.93 -14.92 6.21
CA LEU A 285 -19.59 -14.30 4.93
C LEU A 285 -19.39 -15.38 3.85
N PRO A 286 -19.89 -15.15 2.63
CA PRO A 286 -19.59 -16.03 1.50
C PRO A 286 -18.13 -15.82 1.09
N VAL A 287 -17.23 -16.65 1.63
CA VAL A 287 -15.80 -16.60 1.30
C VAL A 287 -15.58 -17.20 -0.10
N THR A 288 -15.21 -16.34 -1.05
CA THR A 288 -14.97 -16.73 -2.45
C THR A 288 -13.56 -17.23 -2.71
N GLY A 289 -12.62 -16.90 -1.83
CA GLY A 289 -11.22 -17.31 -1.92
C GLY A 289 -10.48 -17.12 -0.61
N GLU A 290 -9.42 -17.90 -0.43
CA GLU A 290 -8.50 -17.77 0.68
C GLU A 290 -7.08 -17.66 0.15
N GLU A 291 -6.32 -16.72 0.70
CA GLU A 291 -4.93 -16.56 0.32
C GLU A 291 -4.06 -16.29 1.53
N THR A 292 -2.97 -17.05 1.61
CA THR A 292 -1.99 -16.94 2.68
C THR A 292 -0.71 -16.34 2.14
N VAL A 293 0.06 -15.67 3.00
CA VAL A 293 1.38 -15.14 2.65
C VAL A 293 2.30 -16.25 2.11
N GLY A 294 2.28 -17.42 2.75
CA GLY A 294 3.05 -18.59 2.30
C GLY A 294 2.58 -19.15 0.96
N GLY A 295 1.26 -19.21 0.73
CA GLY A 295 0.67 -19.64 -0.53
C GLY A 295 1.04 -18.72 -1.69
N ARG A 296 0.96 -17.40 -1.47
CA ARG A 296 1.37 -16.38 -2.42
C ARG A 296 2.87 -16.43 -2.71
N ALA A 297 3.71 -16.58 -1.69
CA ALA A 297 5.15 -16.75 -1.87
C ALA A 297 5.46 -18.01 -2.71
N ALA A 298 4.81 -19.14 -2.42
CA ALA A 298 4.98 -20.37 -3.20
C ALA A 298 4.49 -20.21 -4.65
N GLN A 299 3.41 -19.47 -4.88
CA GLN A 299 2.92 -19.17 -6.22
C GLN A 299 3.90 -18.28 -6.99
N MET A 300 4.43 -17.22 -6.36
CA MET A 300 5.47 -16.36 -6.95
C MET A 300 6.74 -17.15 -7.27
N MET A 301 7.13 -18.12 -6.43
CA MET A 301 8.25 -19.03 -6.68
C MET A 301 8.03 -19.95 -7.89
N ARG A 302 6.77 -20.32 -8.18
CA ARG A 302 6.41 -21.10 -9.36
C ARG A 302 6.24 -20.24 -10.62
N ALA A 303 5.94 -18.96 -10.47
CA ALA A 303 5.82 -18.00 -11.57
C ALA A 303 7.20 -17.62 -12.14
N GLY A 304 7.20 -17.03 -13.35
CA GLY A 304 8.41 -16.67 -14.11
C GLY A 304 9.51 -15.95 -13.30
N PRO A 305 9.20 -14.95 -12.45
CA PRO A 305 10.22 -14.28 -11.62
C PRO A 305 10.92 -15.20 -10.61
N GLY A 306 10.16 -16.12 -9.98
CA GLY A 306 10.72 -17.09 -9.03
C GLY A 306 11.65 -18.09 -9.70
N GLN A 307 11.28 -18.58 -10.89
CA GLN A 307 12.13 -19.44 -11.71
C GLN A 307 13.41 -18.73 -12.15
N ALA A 308 13.31 -17.46 -12.55
CA ALA A 308 14.48 -16.66 -12.89
C ALA A 308 15.44 -16.50 -11.70
N ALA A 309 14.93 -16.34 -10.47
CA ALA A 309 15.75 -16.31 -9.27
C ALA A 309 16.47 -17.64 -9.03
N GLN A 310 15.80 -18.79 -9.23
CA GLN A 310 16.41 -20.11 -9.11
C GLN A 310 17.51 -20.34 -10.16
N VAL A 311 17.26 -19.96 -11.42
CA VAL A 311 18.27 -20.05 -12.49
C VAL A 311 19.47 -19.14 -12.19
N ARG A 312 19.25 -17.92 -11.68
CA ARG A 312 20.33 -17.02 -11.25
C ARG A 312 21.13 -17.64 -10.11
N LEU A 313 20.49 -18.22 -9.10
CA LEU A 313 21.17 -18.91 -8.01
C LEU A 313 21.99 -20.11 -8.52
N ALA A 314 21.46 -20.89 -9.46
CA ALA A 314 22.19 -22.00 -10.08
C ALA A 314 23.40 -21.50 -10.89
N ALA A 315 23.24 -20.44 -11.68
CA ALA A 315 24.31 -19.82 -12.44
C ALA A 315 25.40 -19.24 -11.52
N THR A 316 25.02 -18.58 -10.43
CA THR A 316 25.96 -18.09 -9.41
C THR A 316 26.70 -19.26 -8.74
N GLY A 317 26.01 -20.34 -8.39
CA GLY A 317 26.63 -21.55 -7.84
C GLY A 317 27.66 -22.15 -8.80
N LEU A 318 27.32 -22.27 -10.09
CA LEU A 318 28.24 -22.72 -11.13
C LEU A 318 29.45 -21.78 -11.27
N GLY A 319 29.25 -20.47 -11.19
CA GLY A 319 30.34 -19.49 -11.20
C GLY A 319 31.33 -19.70 -10.05
N VAL A 320 30.83 -19.94 -8.83
CA VAL A 320 31.67 -20.25 -7.66
C VAL A 320 32.43 -21.55 -7.85
N LEU A 321 31.78 -22.59 -8.39
CA LEU A 321 32.43 -23.88 -8.68
C LEU A 321 33.52 -23.75 -9.75
N LEU A 322 33.28 -22.95 -10.79
CA LEU A 322 34.29 -22.66 -11.83
C LEU A 322 35.49 -21.91 -11.26
N ALA A 323 35.26 -20.92 -10.38
CA ALA A 323 36.34 -20.22 -9.69
C ALA A 323 37.16 -21.17 -8.81
N ALA A 324 36.49 -22.08 -8.09
CA ALA A 324 37.12 -23.10 -7.26
C ALA A 324 37.96 -24.08 -8.11
N ALA A 325 37.46 -24.49 -9.27
CA ALA A 325 38.20 -25.33 -10.21
C ALA A 325 39.43 -24.59 -10.78
N GLY A 326 39.29 -23.31 -11.14
CA GLY A 326 40.40 -22.48 -11.60
C GLY A 326 41.51 -22.36 -10.55
N LEU A 327 41.14 -22.15 -9.28
CA LEU A 327 42.10 -22.15 -8.16
C LEU A 327 42.80 -23.50 -8.00
N ALA A 328 42.07 -24.61 -8.14
CA ALA A 328 42.65 -25.95 -8.07
C ALA A 328 43.66 -26.20 -9.19
N VAL A 329 43.35 -25.78 -10.43
CA VAL A 329 44.26 -25.89 -11.58
C VAL A 329 45.50 -25.02 -11.39
N ALA A 330 45.34 -23.77 -10.95
CA ALA A 330 46.47 -22.89 -10.66
C ALA A 330 47.38 -23.49 -9.57
N ALA A 331 46.78 -24.04 -8.50
CA ALA A 331 47.53 -24.70 -7.44
C ALA A 331 48.29 -25.94 -7.94
N LEU A 332 47.70 -26.73 -8.83
CA LEU A 332 48.34 -27.89 -9.46
C LEU A 332 49.50 -27.48 -10.38
N ALA A 333 49.33 -26.42 -11.17
CA ALA A 333 50.36 -25.91 -12.08
C ALA A 333 51.58 -25.37 -11.31
N GLU A 334 51.36 -24.63 -10.23
CA GLU A 334 52.43 -24.08 -9.39
C GLU A 334 53.07 -25.12 -8.45
N HIS A 335 52.44 -26.29 -8.26
CA HIS A 335 52.85 -27.29 -7.27
C HIS A 335 54.32 -27.68 -7.41
N ARG A 336 54.76 -28.00 -8.63
CA ARG A 336 56.15 -28.46 -8.88
C ARG A 336 57.18 -27.35 -8.64
N GLY A 337 56.89 -26.13 -9.09
CA GLY A 337 57.77 -24.97 -8.88
C GLY A 337 57.92 -24.65 -7.40
N ARG A 338 56.80 -24.57 -6.67
CA ARG A 338 56.79 -24.32 -5.22
C ARG A 338 57.49 -25.41 -4.42
N LEU A 339 57.37 -26.68 -4.82
CA LEU A 339 58.12 -27.77 -4.18
C LEU A 339 59.62 -27.59 -4.35
N GLY A 340 60.09 -27.18 -5.54
CA GLY A 340 61.50 -26.87 -5.79
C GLY A 340 62.02 -25.77 -4.87
N GLU A 341 61.35 -24.62 -4.85
CA GLU A 341 61.73 -23.48 -4.01
C GLU A 341 61.73 -23.82 -2.51
N LEU A 342 60.70 -24.52 -2.02
CA LEU A 342 60.61 -24.93 -0.62
C LEU A 342 61.70 -25.95 -0.24
N ARG A 343 62.12 -26.82 -1.16
CA ARG A 343 63.25 -27.73 -0.93
C ARG A 343 64.56 -26.97 -0.77
N ASP A 344 64.81 -25.99 -1.62
CA ASP A 344 66.03 -25.18 -1.54
C ASP A 344 66.06 -24.35 -0.24
N LEU A 345 64.92 -23.78 0.17
CA LEU A 345 64.79 -23.10 1.48
C LEU A 345 64.95 -24.06 2.67
N ARG A 346 64.49 -25.31 2.57
CA ARG A 346 64.75 -26.33 3.61
C ARG A 346 66.22 -26.69 3.73
N ARG A 347 66.96 -26.76 2.61
CA ARG A 347 68.42 -26.94 2.63
C ARG A 347 69.14 -25.78 3.34
N GLN A 348 68.53 -24.60 3.35
CA GLN A 348 69.01 -23.40 4.07
C GLN A 348 68.51 -23.33 5.53
N GLY A 349 67.85 -24.37 6.06
CA GLY A 349 67.46 -24.48 7.47
C GLY A 349 65.99 -24.15 7.78
N LEU A 350 65.13 -23.94 6.78
CA LEU A 350 63.70 -23.73 7.03
C LEU A 350 63.04 -25.00 7.56
N SER A 351 62.31 -24.91 8.69
CA SER A 351 61.58 -26.06 9.24
C SER A 351 60.34 -26.39 8.39
N ALA A 352 59.95 -27.68 8.37
CA ALA A 352 58.79 -28.14 7.61
C ALA A 352 57.46 -27.50 8.10
N SER A 353 57.37 -27.17 9.39
CA SER A 353 56.22 -26.46 9.96
C SER A 353 56.14 -25.01 9.49
N ALA A 354 57.29 -24.32 9.38
CA ALA A 354 57.36 -22.98 8.82
C ALA A 354 56.98 -22.97 7.33
N ALA A 355 57.49 -23.92 6.54
CA ALA A 355 57.14 -24.08 5.13
C ALA A 355 55.62 -24.31 4.92
N ALA A 356 55.01 -25.21 5.70
CA ALA A 356 53.56 -25.44 5.67
C ALA A 356 52.75 -24.24 6.18
N GLY A 357 53.31 -23.43 7.08
CA GLY A 357 52.73 -22.17 7.53
C GLY A 357 52.70 -21.12 6.42
N VAL A 358 53.82 -20.93 5.72
CA VAL A 358 53.94 -20.00 4.59
C VAL A 358 52.98 -20.40 3.48
N ALA A 359 52.96 -21.68 3.07
CA ALA A 359 52.03 -22.16 2.04
C ALA A 359 50.56 -21.89 2.38
N ARG A 360 50.14 -22.14 3.62
CA ARG A 360 48.78 -21.84 4.08
C ARG A 360 48.46 -20.35 4.04
N ARG A 361 49.38 -19.49 4.46
CA ARG A 361 49.20 -18.03 4.41
C ARG A 361 49.10 -17.51 2.97
N SER A 362 49.91 -18.04 2.05
CA SER A 362 49.86 -17.64 0.64
C SER A 362 48.50 -17.97 0.00
N TYR A 363 47.99 -19.19 0.19
CA TYR A 363 46.65 -19.55 -0.30
C TYR A 363 45.53 -18.78 0.41
N ALA A 364 45.65 -18.55 1.71
CA ALA A 364 44.69 -17.73 2.45
C ALA A 364 44.67 -16.28 1.92
N GLY A 365 45.84 -15.72 1.60
CA GLY A 365 45.96 -14.39 0.98
C GLY A 365 45.30 -14.32 -0.40
N LEU A 366 45.51 -15.34 -1.25
CA LEU A 366 44.86 -15.43 -2.56
C LEU A 366 43.33 -15.53 -2.44
N VAL A 367 42.82 -16.37 -1.54
CA VAL A 367 41.38 -16.51 -1.29
C VAL A 367 40.80 -15.20 -0.76
N ALA A 368 41.44 -14.59 0.24
CA ALA A 368 40.99 -13.33 0.82
C ALA A 368 40.97 -12.19 -0.23
N GLY A 369 42.04 -12.06 -1.02
CA GLY A 369 42.13 -11.07 -2.10
C GLY A 369 41.07 -11.28 -3.19
N GLY A 370 40.87 -12.53 -3.62
CA GLY A 370 39.83 -12.87 -4.60
C GLY A 370 38.42 -12.58 -4.11
N VAL A 371 38.09 -12.99 -2.87
CA VAL A 371 36.78 -12.73 -2.26
C VAL A 371 36.55 -11.23 -2.06
N ALA A 372 37.54 -10.49 -1.56
CA ALA A 372 37.43 -9.04 -1.37
C ALA A 372 37.21 -8.31 -2.70
N THR A 373 37.95 -8.69 -3.74
CA THR A 373 37.81 -8.11 -5.09
C THR A 373 36.44 -8.43 -5.68
N GLY A 374 35.99 -9.69 -5.57
CA GLY A 374 34.66 -10.09 -6.02
C GLY A 374 33.53 -9.36 -5.29
N ALA A 375 33.64 -9.20 -3.97
CA ALA A 375 32.68 -8.44 -3.17
C ALA A 375 32.64 -6.96 -3.58
N LEU A 376 33.81 -6.34 -3.80
CA LEU A 376 33.89 -4.96 -4.27
C LEU A 376 33.25 -4.79 -5.66
N LEU A 377 33.57 -5.68 -6.61
CA LEU A 377 32.98 -5.67 -7.94
C LEU A 377 31.46 -5.88 -7.90
N ALA A 378 30.97 -6.75 -7.01
CA ALA A 378 29.54 -6.94 -6.81
C ALA A 378 28.85 -5.66 -6.31
N VAL A 379 29.46 -4.97 -5.34
CA VAL A 379 28.94 -3.67 -4.85
C VAL A 379 28.91 -2.63 -5.96
N VAL A 380 30.00 -2.50 -6.73
CA VAL A 380 30.08 -1.56 -7.86
C VAL A 380 29.03 -1.89 -8.92
N ALA A 381 28.88 -3.17 -9.28
CA ALA A 381 27.88 -3.62 -10.25
C ALA A 381 26.46 -3.34 -9.76
N SER A 382 26.14 -3.64 -8.49
CA SER A 382 24.84 -3.33 -7.89
C SER A 382 24.53 -1.83 -7.93
N ILE A 383 25.51 -0.98 -7.61
CA ILE A 383 25.33 0.48 -7.68
C ILE A 383 25.14 0.94 -9.13
N ALA A 384 25.92 0.42 -10.08
CA ALA A 384 25.79 0.77 -11.49
C ALA A 384 24.43 0.35 -12.06
N LEU A 385 24.01 -0.89 -11.81
CA LEU A 385 22.73 -1.45 -12.23
C LEU A 385 21.55 -0.71 -11.58
N SER A 386 21.71 -0.20 -10.36
CA SER A 386 20.66 0.60 -9.71
C SER A 386 20.33 1.91 -10.44
N ARG A 387 21.24 2.38 -11.29
CA ARG A 387 21.07 3.62 -12.06
C ARG A 387 20.53 3.39 -13.47
N VAL A 388 20.56 2.15 -13.96
CA VAL A 388 20.09 1.82 -15.31
C VAL A 388 18.62 1.40 -15.21
N GLY A 389 17.72 2.38 -15.35
CA GLY A 389 16.32 2.09 -15.66
C GLY A 389 16.22 1.71 -17.13
N VAL A 390 16.05 0.43 -17.44
CA VAL A 390 15.70 0.04 -18.82
C VAL A 390 14.23 0.40 -19.02
N PRO A 391 13.89 1.35 -19.91
CA PRO A 391 12.50 1.60 -20.24
C PRO A 391 12.00 0.38 -21.02
N VAL A 392 11.28 -0.51 -20.34
CA VAL A 392 10.65 -1.68 -20.96
C VAL A 392 9.43 -1.25 -21.79
N PHE A 393 8.88 -0.07 -21.51
CA PHE A 393 7.73 0.49 -22.19
C PHE A 393 8.07 1.85 -22.81
N THR A 394 7.52 2.09 -24.00
CA THR A 394 7.74 3.30 -24.82
C THR A 394 7.08 4.55 -24.24
N ASP A 395 6.21 4.41 -23.25
CA ASP A 395 5.56 5.48 -22.49
C ASP A 395 6.43 6.02 -21.33
N GLY A 396 7.64 5.49 -21.16
CA GLY A 396 8.55 5.88 -20.08
C GLY A 396 8.25 5.22 -18.73
N TRP A 397 7.31 4.27 -18.67
CA TRP A 397 7.01 3.54 -17.44
C TRP A 397 8.09 2.47 -17.17
N SER A 398 8.75 2.56 -16.01
CA SER A 398 9.66 1.50 -15.55
C SER A 398 8.92 0.56 -14.60
N ALA A 399 8.35 -0.53 -15.12
CA ALA A 399 7.56 -1.48 -14.32
C ALA A 399 8.37 -2.26 -13.27
N THR A 400 9.69 -2.14 -13.24
CA THR A 400 10.51 -2.80 -12.21
C THR A 400 11.70 -1.93 -11.84
N ARG A 401 11.64 -1.27 -10.68
CA ARG A 401 12.88 -0.96 -9.96
C ARG A 401 13.30 -2.24 -9.27
N ILE A 402 14.26 -2.94 -9.85
CA ILE A 402 14.88 -4.09 -9.20
C ILE A 402 15.42 -3.59 -7.86
N PRO A 403 14.94 -4.09 -6.70
CA PRO A 403 15.57 -3.78 -5.42
C PRO A 403 17.00 -4.32 -5.50
N VAL A 404 17.97 -3.42 -5.57
CA VAL A 404 19.34 -3.73 -6.04
C VAL A 404 20.29 -4.05 -4.90
N LEU A 405 19.88 -3.76 -3.67
CA LEU A 405 20.67 -4.02 -2.48
C LEU A 405 20.15 -5.30 -1.82
N PRO A 406 20.92 -6.40 -1.86
CA PRO A 406 20.57 -7.61 -1.14
C PRO A 406 20.47 -7.31 0.35
N HIS A 407 19.56 -8.01 1.05
CA HIS A 407 19.50 -7.96 2.50
C HIS A 407 20.90 -8.27 3.07
N PRO A 408 21.43 -7.49 4.04
CA PRO A 408 22.83 -7.59 4.45
C PRO A 408 23.20 -9.00 4.95
N LEU A 409 22.28 -9.68 5.63
CA LEU A 409 22.47 -11.08 6.06
C LEU A 409 22.59 -12.06 4.88
N ALA A 410 21.80 -11.86 3.82
CA ALA A 410 21.87 -12.73 2.64
C ALA A 410 23.17 -12.51 1.86
N ALA A 411 23.61 -11.25 1.74
CA ALA A 411 24.90 -10.92 1.14
C ALA A 411 26.07 -11.52 1.94
N PHE A 412 26.05 -11.37 3.26
CA PHE A 412 27.05 -11.97 4.14
C PHE A 412 27.08 -13.50 4.03
N ALA A 413 25.91 -14.15 4.05
CA ALA A 413 25.82 -15.60 3.91
C ALA A 413 26.39 -16.09 2.56
N ALA A 414 26.13 -15.36 1.46
CA ALA A 414 26.67 -15.69 0.15
C ALA A 414 28.21 -15.55 0.09
N VAL A 415 28.75 -14.46 0.64
CA VAL A 415 30.21 -14.24 0.74
C VAL A 415 30.87 -15.30 1.61
N LEU A 416 30.25 -15.66 2.74
CA LEU A 416 30.74 -16.70 3.63
C LEU A 416 30.77 -18.07 2.92
N ALA A 417 29.68 -18.43 2.22
CA ALA A 417 29.60 -19.68 1.47
C ALA A 417 30.68 -19.78 0.39
N ALA A 418 30.87 -18.72 -0.41
CA ALA A 418 31.94 -18.67 -1.41
C ALA A 418 33.33 -18.78 -0.78
N THR A 419 33.56 -18.09 0.35
CA THR A 419 34.83 -18.15 1.10
C THR A 419 35.12 -19.56 1.60
N LEU A 420 34.12 -20.26 2.15
CA LEU A 420 34.27 -21.63 2.64
C LEU A 420 34.63 -22.61 1.52
N VAL A 421 33.99 -22.50 0.36
CA VAL A 421 34.30 -23.34 -0.82
C VAL A 421 35.74 -23.11 -1.28
N MET A 422 36.14 -21.84 -1.45
CA MET A 422 37.49 -21.49 -1.91
C MET A 422 38.57 -21.85 -0.88
N ALA A 423 38.31 -21.62 0.41
CA ALA A 423 39.19 -22.02 1.50
C ALA A 423 39.35 -23.54 1.58
N GLY A 424 38.28 -24.30 1.34
CA GLY A 424 38.34 -25.77 1.26
C GLY A 424 39.29 -26.25 0.18
N VAL A 425 39.22 -25.67 -1.03
CA VAL A 425 40.13 -25.97 -2.13
C VAL A 425 41.57 -25.60 -1.76
N GLY A 426 41.81 -24.38 -1.28
CA GLY A 426 43.15 -23.92 -0.88
C GLY A 426 43.76 -24.76 0.25
N LEU A 427 42.96 -25.16 1.24
CA LEU A 427 43.40 -26.05 2.32
C LEU A 427 43.76 -27.44 1.78
N SER A 428 42.95 -27.99 0.86
CA SER A 428 43.24 -29.29 0.24
C SER A 428 44.55 -29.28 -0.54
N ALA A 429 44.81 -28.21 -1.31
CA ALA A 429 46.05 -28.01 -2.05
C ALA A 429 47.24 -27.88 -1.09
N SER A 430 47.11 -27.06 -0.03
CA SER A 430 48.17 -26.88 0.97
C SER A 430 48.51 -28.18 1.73
N ARG A 431 47.50 -29.01 2.03
CA ARG A 431 47.68 -30.30 2.69
C ARG A 431 48.41 -31.30 1.80
N ARG A 432 48.09 -31.34 0.50
CA ARG A 432 48.81 -32.17 -0.48
C ARG A 432 50.28 -31.79 -0.57
N LEU A 433 50.57 -30.49 -0.73
CA LEU A 433 51.95 -29.96 -0.72
C LEU A 433 52.70 -30.33 0.56
N ALA A 434 52.07 -30.16 1.73
CA ALA A 434 52.69 -30.51 3.01
C ALA A 434 52.89 -32.02 3.21
N ALA A 435 52.06 -32.86 2.59
CA ALA A 435 52.22 -34.31 2.64
C ALA A 435 53.38 -34.78 1.76
N ASP A 436 53.48 -34.25 0.53
CA ASP A 436 54.56 -34.58 -0.40
C ASP A 436 55.93 -34.18 0.19
N LEU A 437 56.02 -33.00 0.82
CA LEU A 437 57.23 -32.55 1.54
C LEU A 437 57.65 -33.44 2.72
N ARG A 438 56.71 -34.18 3.33
CA ARG A 438 57.02 -35.11 4.43
C ARG A 438 57.48 -36.46 3.93
N ARG A 439 56.86 -36.98 2.85
CA ARG A 439 57.21 -38.29 2.28
C ARG A 439 58.64 -38.33 1.75
N GLU A 440 59.19 -37.20 1.33
CA GLU A 440 60.58 -37.11 0.88
C GLU A 440 61.60 -36.92 2.02
N ALA A 441 61.12 -36.65 3.23
CA ALA A 441 61.97 -36.50 4.41
C ALA A 441 62.12 -37.80 5.22
N SER A 442 61.25 -38.79 4.96
CA SER A 442 61.34 -40.17 5.41
C SER A 442 62.04 -41.01 4.36
#